data_AF-A0A7C9PJE6-F1
#
_entry.id   AF-A0A7C9PJE6-F1
#
_cell.length_a   1.000
_cell.length_b   1.000
_cell.length_c   1.000
_cell.angle_alpha   90.00
_cell.angle_beta   90.00
_cell.angle_gamma   90.00
#
_symmetry.space_group_name_H-M   'P 1'
#
loop_
_entity.id
_entity.type
_entity.pdbx_description
1 polymer ?
#
loop_
_entity_poly.entity_id
_entity_poly.type
_entity_poly.pdbx_seq_one_letter_code
_entity_poly.pdbx_strand_id
1 'polypeptide(L)' 'MAQNNAPTFMVDGIRTIAIHNDVVRVQFHELDQDGKPADVVKLMIPMRQLQQIADALKNIKR' A
#
# COMPACT_ATOMS: atom_id res chain seq x y z
N MET A 1 -0.83 28.20 1.51
CA MET A 1 -0.10 27.03 0.99
C MET A 1 -0.63 25.83 1.75
N ALA A 2 -1.50 25.02 1.14
CA ALA A 2 -2.06 23.84 1.81
C ALA A 2 -0.92 22.83 1.99
N GLN A 3 -0.59 22.54 3.25
CA GLN A 3 0.36 21.51 3.60
C GLN A 3 -0.21 20.18 3.10
N ASN A 4 0.39 19.63 2.05
CA ASN A 4 0.14 18.26 1.57
C ASN A 4 0.61 17.29 2.67
N ASN A 5 -0.15 17.19 3.76
CA ASN A 5 -0.08 16.06 4.68
C ASN A 5 -0.70 14.89 3.95
N ALA A 6 0.06 14.27 3.04
CA ALA A 6 -0.27 12.91 2.62
C ALA A 6 -0.35 12.09 3.91
N PRO A 7 -1.51 11.51 4.27
CA PRO A 7 -1.65 10.80 5.52
C PRO A 7 -0.68 9.62 5.49
N THR A 8 0.39 9.72 6.26
CA THR A 8 1.29 8.61 6.53
C THR A 8 0.56 7.69 7.50
N PHE A 9 0.44 6.42 7.15
CA PHE A 9 -0.15 5.40 8.00
C PHE A 9 0.88 4.28 8.21
N MET A 10 0.78 3.61 9.36
CA MET A 10 1.60 2.45 9.66
C MET A 10 0.93 1.20 9.10
N VAL A 11 1.73 0.25 8.65
CA VAL A 11 1.24 -1.07 8.23
C VAL A 11 2.18 -2.12 8.82
N ASP A 12 1.61 -3.16 9.41
CA ASP A 12 2.38 -4.31 9.89
C ASP A 12 2.51 -5.38 8.80
N GLY A 13 1.58 -5.42 7.85
CA GLY A 13 1.70 -6.33 6.73
C GLY A 13 0.67 -6.15 5.61
N ILE A 14 0.83 -6.99 4.60
CA ILE A 14 -0.14 -7.15 3.49
C ILE A 14 -1.05 -8.32 3.83
N ARG A 15 -2.36 -8.06 3.91
CA ARG A 15 -3.38 -9.10 4.12
C ARG A 15 -3.64 -9.87 2.83
N THR A 16 -3.75 -9.18 1.69
CA THR A 16 -4.10 -9.82 0.41
C THR A 16 -3.59 -8.99 -0.77
N ILE A 17 -3.21 -9.69 -1.84
CA ILE A 17 -2.93 -9.13 -3.16
C ILE A 17 -3.85 -9.83 -4.16
N ALA A 18 -4.59 -9.06 -4.95
CA ALA A 18 -5.46 -9.58 -6.01
C ALA A 18 -5.36 -8.72 -7.27
N ILE A 19 -5.62 -9.30 -8.43
CA ILE A 19 -5.66 -8.59 -9.71
C ILE A 19 -7.03 -8.77 -10.33
N HIS A 20 -7.69 -7.66 -10.67
CA HIS A 20 -8.99 -7.68 -11.34
C HIS A 20 -9.15 -6.44 -12.21
N ASN A 21 -9.60 -6.62 -13.46
CA ASN A 21 -9.80 -5.56 -14.46
C ASN A 21 -8.58 -4.62 -14.58
N ASP A 22 -7.40 -5.20 -14.80
CA ASP A 22 -6.12 -4.47 -14.96
C ASP A 22 -5.73 -3.58 -13.76
N VAL A 23 -6.26 -3.88 -12.57
CA VAL A 23 -5.92 -3.20 -11.32
C VAL A 23 -5.46 -4.22 -10.29
N VAL A 24 -4.24 -4.01 -9.77
CA VAL A 24 -3.74 -4.69 -8.58
C VAL A 24 -4.38 -4.05 -7.36
N ARG A 25 -4.92 -4.87 -6.46
CA ARG A 25 -5.48 -4.46 -5.18
C ARG A 25 -4.62 -5.03 -4.08
N VAL A 26 -4.01 -4.15 -3.29
CA VAL A 26 -3.22 -4.53 -2.12
C VAL A 26 -3.96 -4.07 -0.88
N GLN A 27 -4.33 -5.02 -0.02
CA GLN A 27 -4.97 -4.74 1.26
C GLN A 27 -3.92 -4.84 2.37
N PHE A 28 -3.75 -3.77 3.11
CA PHE A 28 -2.83 -3.69 4.24
C PHE A 28 -3.58 -3.86 5.56
N HIS A 29 -2.88 -4.38 6.56
CA HIS A 29 -3.37 -4.46 7.92
C HIS A 29 -2.33 -3.94 8.91
N GLU A 30 -2.82 -3.54 10.07
CA GLU A 30 -2.07 -3.32 11.30
C GLU A 30 -2.53 -4.33 12.34
N LEU A 31 -1.72 -4.50 13.38
CA LEU A 31 -2.10 -5.23 14.58
C LEU A 31 -2.63 -4.24 15.62
N ASP A 32 -3.81 -4.52 16.16
CA ASP A 32 -4.36 -3.74 17.27
C ASP A 32 -3.61 -4.02 18.58
N GLN A 33 -4.05 -3.40 19.68
CA GLN A 33 -3.43 -3.56 21.01
C GLN A 33 -3.48 -5.01 21.53
N ASP A 34 -4.40 -5.83 21.01
CA ASP A 34 -4.54 -7.24 21.35
C ASP A 34 -3.78 -8.15 20.36
N GLY A 35 -3.06 -7.57 19.40
CA GLY A 35 -2.33 -8.28 18.34
C GLY A 35 -3.22 -8.83 17.23
N LYS A 36 -4.48 -8.38 17.10
CA LYS A 36 -5.39 -8.84 16.06
C LYS A 36 -5.28 -7.98 14.80
N PRO A 37 -5.37 -8.59 13.60
CA PRO A 37 -5.31 -7.84 12.35
C PRO A 37 -6.53 -6.92 12.13
N ALA A 38 -6.30 -5.61 12.03
CA ALA A 38 -7.25 -4.59 11.62
C ALA A 38 -6.93 -4.06 10.21
N ASP A 39 -7.95 -3.77 9.41
CA ASP A 39 -7.75 -3.25 8.05
C ASP A 39 -7.39 -1.76 8.07
N VAL A 40 -6.29 -1.39 7.40
CA VAL A 40 -5.79 0.00 7.40
C VAL A 40 -6.12 0.70 6.10
N VAL A 41 -5.69 0.12 4.97
CA VAL A 41 -5.81 0.76 3.66
C VAL A 41 -5.90 -0.26 2.54
N LYS A 42 -6.59 0.13 1.47
CA LYS A 42 -6.62 -0.60 0.20
C LYS A 42 -5.95 0.25 -0.87
N LEU A 43 -4.81 -0.20 -1.36
CA LEU A 43 -4.09 0.44 -2.45
C LEU A 43 -4.53 -0.20 -3.78
N MET A 44 -4.99 0.64 -4.71
CA MET A 44 -5.40 0.23 -6.04
C MET A 44 -4.38 0.75 -7.06
N ILE A 45 -3.66 -0.16 -7.71
CA ILE A 45 -2.58 0.15 -8.63
C ILE A 45 -2.97 -0.31 -10.03
N PRO A 46 -3.14 0.61 -11.01
CA PRO A 46 -3.29 0.22 -12.40
C PRO A 46 -2.06 -0.58 -12.86
N MET A 47 -2.25 -1.72 -13.52
CA MET A 47 -1.17 -2.60 -13.98
C MET A 47 -0.12 -1.87 -14.81
N ARG A 48 -0.54 -0.89 -15.63
CA ARG A 48 0.35 -0.04 -16.45
C ARG A 48 1.37 0.79 -15.64
N GLN A 49 1.10 1.04 -14.35
CA GLN A 49 1.98 1.83 -13.47
C GLN A 49 2.89 0.94 -12.63
N LEU A 50 2.69 -0.38 -12.63
CA LEU A 50 3.40 -1.29 -11.73
C LEU A 50 4.92 -1.26 -11.97
N GLN A 51 5.35 -1.22 -13.24
CA GLN A 51 6.77 -1.13 -13.59
C GLN A 51 7.41 0.16 -13.07
N GLN A 52 6.75 1.30 -13.28
CA GLN A 52 7.23 2.60 -12.79
C GLN A 52 7.36 2.61 -11.26
N ILE A 53 6.39 2.04 -10.55
CA ILE A 53 6.43 1.92 -9.09
C ILE A 53 7.60 1.01 -8.67
N ALA A 54 7.77 -0.14 -9.31
CA ALA A 54 8.87 -1.06 -9.01
C ALA A 54 10.24 -0.40 -9.21
N ASP A 55 10.41 0.39 -10.27
CA ASP A 55 11.65 1.10 -10.55
C ASP A 55 11.89 2.27 -9.58
N ALA A 56 10.84 3.00 -9.19
CA ALA A 56 10.93 4.01 -8.14
C ALA A 56 11.37 3.39 -6.79
N LEU A 57 10.78 2.25 -6.41
CA LEU A 57 11.11 1.55 -5.16
C LEU A 57 12.56 1.04 -5.13
N LYS A 58 13.12 0.59 -6.26
CA LYS A 58 14.54 0.20 -6.34
C LYS A 58 15.48 1.34 -5.95
N ASN A 59 15.10 2.57 -6.28
CA ASN A 59 15.90 3.78 -6.01
C ASN A 59 15.74 4.29 -4.57
N ILE A 60 14.86 3.69 -3.75
CA ILE A 60 14.66 4.05 -2.33
C ILE A 60 15.67 3.32 -1.41
N LYS A 61 16.56 2.49 -1.96
CA LYS A 61 17.65 1.88 -1.17
C LYS A 61 18.48 2.97 -0.48
N ARG A 62 18.51 2.91 0.86
CA ARG A 62 19.48 3.59 1.71
C ARG A 62 20.90 3.10 1.43
#